data_AF-A0A838UKL6-F1
#
_entry.id   AF-A0A838UKL6-F1
#
_cell.length_a   1.000
_cell.length_b   1.000
_cell.length_c   1.000
_cell.angle_alpha   90.00
_cell.angle_beta   90.00
_cell.angle_gamma   90.00
#
_symmetry.space_group_name_H-M   'P 1'
#
loop_
_entity.id
_entity.type
_entity.pdbx_description
1 polymer ?
#
loop_
_entity_poly.entity_id
_entity_poly.type
_entity_poly.pdbx_seq_one_letter_code
_entity_poly.pdbx_strand_id
1 'polypeptide(L)'
;MLGGNAHDSSTFAGTVAGAGALIFGGGTYTLGAGTILTMSSWTMRQGGDGQAVTTAVNGIVSYGGAFSQQSHTTLTIAAGDKLRLTGAASFTGSFFPATVSGAGTLTFAGGTQALNANVVLDVANWVISNDAATSLNESLTYAGAFTLAAATTLSINGEMLALTGAASLGGRIDGSGMLQLSNATKTVAGRGVIAVMVADVGTIEAARGTLAFTRAIGGGGAMSVDAGATLEADAAVASQLSMTFNGVGGVLALGRHAQFAATINGFAAGDAIDLLGAQATAATLQGGDRLVITNGATTVATLQLGGDYTAATFNVTSDGHGGTNVTVTGAPPAAPFIAAMAGLGAASHAAAPAWTPS
;
A
#
# COMPACT_ATOMS: atom_id res chain seq x y z
N MET A 1 -3.66 -39.85 -9.75
CA MET A 1 -3.89 -38.94 -10.89
C MET A 1 -5.36 -39.06 -11.24
N LEU A 2 -6.18 -38.08 -10.87
CA LEU A 2 -7.57 -38.01 -11.36
C LEU A 2 -7.49 -37.06 -12.56
N GLY A 3 -7.38 -37.60 -13.77
CA GLY A 3 -7.47 -36.82 -15.00
C GLY A 3 -8.93 -36.71 -15.38
N GLY A 4 -9.56 -35.57 -15.07
CA GLY A 4 -10.93 -35.28 -15.50
C GLY A 4 -10.96 -34.88 -16.96
N ASN A 5 -11.89 -35.43 -17.74
CA ASN A 5 -12.15 -34.93 -19.09
C ASN A 5 -12.82 -33.55 -18.98
N ALA A 6 -12.84 -32.80 -20.09
CA ALA A 6 -13.28 -31.40 -20.18
C ALA A 6 -14.70 -31.04 -19.66
N HIS A 7 -15.47 -32.02 -19.19
CA HIS A 7 -16.83 -31.89 -18.70
C HIS A 7 -17.03 -32.30 -17.23
N ASP A 8 -15.98 -32.74 -16.54
CA ASP A 8 -16.13 -33.27 -15.18
C ASP A 8 -15.99 -32.16 -14.14
N SER A 9 -17.05 -31.98 -13.34
CA SER A 9 -17.03 -31.17 -12.13
C SER A 9 -16.79 -32.06 -10.92
N SER A 10 -15.75 -31.77 -10.13
CA SER A 10 -15.46 -32.50 -8.89
C SER A 10 -15.63 -31.58 -7.69
N THR A 11 -16.28 -32.07 -6.63
CA THR A 11 -16.37 -31.35 -5.35
C THR A 11 -15.68 -32.16 -4.27
N PHE A 12 -14.73 -31.54 -3.58
CA PHE A 12 -14.10 -32.09 -2.38
C PHE A 12 -14.84 -31.58 -1.15
N ALA A 13 -15.03 -32.48 -0.18
CA ALA A 13 -15.51 -32.16 1.16
C ALA A 13 -14.73 -33.01 2.17
N GLY A 14 -14.49 -32.46 3.36
CA GLY A 14 -13.69 -33.13 4.40
C GLY A 14 -12.19 -33.14 4.10
N THR A 15 -11.48 -34.14 4.63
CA THR A 15 -10.01 -34.19 4.57
C THR A 15 -9.49 -34.89 3.32
N VAL A 16 -8.65 -34.20 2.55
CA VAL A 16 -7.81 -34.78 1.48
C VAL A 16 -6.37 -34.85 2.00
N ALA A 17 -5.90 -36.07 2.27
CA ALA A 17 -4.61 -36.32 2.92
C ALA A 17 -3.73 -37.32 2.15
N GLY A 18 -2.44 -37.34 2.47
CA GLY A 18 -1.47 -38.31 1.97
C GLY A 18 -0.11 -37.68 1.67
N ALA A 19 0.95 -38.47 1.57
CA ALA A 19 2.29 -37.94 1.27
C ALA A 19 2.44 -37.42 -0.18
N GLY A 20 1.49 -37.74 -1.07
CA GLY A 20 1.55 -37.46 -2.51
C GLY A 20 1.03 -36.07 -2.93
N ALA A 21 0.84 -35.91 -4.23
CA ALA A 21 0.35 -34.69 -4.86
C ALA A 21 -1.15 -34.76 -5.18
N LEU A 22 -1.88 -33.67 -4.94
CA LEU A 22 -3.18 -33.42 -5.55
C LEU A 22 -2.97 -32.58 -6.82
N ILE A 23 -3.44 -33.08 -7.96
CA ILE A 23 -3.32 -32.39 -9.25
C ILE A 23 -4.72 -32.17 -9.81
N PHE A 24 -5.04 -30.92 -10.10
CA PHE A 24 -6.21 -30.51 -10.88
C PHE A 24 -5.74 -30.27 -12.31
N GLY A 25 -6.19 -31.13 -13.23
CA GLY A 25 -5.80 -31.12 -14.63
C GLY A 25 -7.03 -31.24 -15.53
N GLY A 26 -7.36 -30.17 -16.25
CA GLY A 26 -8.63 -30.00 -16.98
C GLY A 26 -9.86 -29.95 -16.06
N GLY A 27 -10.92 -29.28 -16.49
CA GLY A 27 -12.25 -29.33 -15.84
C GLY A 27 -12.46 -28.34 -14.69
N THR A 28 -13.48 -28.60 -13.87
CA THR A 28 -13.88 -27.72 -12.77
C THR A 28 -13.81 -28.44 -11.43
N TYR A 29 -13.23 -27.81 -10.42
CA TYR A 29 -13.07 -28.33 -9.07
C TYR A 29 -13.69 -27.37 -8.06
N THR A 30 -14.25 -27.89 -6.99
CA THR A 30 -14.71 -27.11 -5.84
C THR A 30 -14.09 -27.68 -4.58
N LEU A 31 -13.38 -26.83 -3.82
CA LEU A 31 -13.02 -27.10 -2.44
C LEU A 31 -14.19 -26.63 -1.58
N GLY A 32 -15.06 -27.57 -1.18
CA GLY A 32 -16.25 -27.27 -0.40
C GLY A 32 -15.93 -26.76 1.00
N ALA A 33 -16.91 -26.13 1.65
CA ALA A 33 -16.76 -25.67 3.02
C ALA A 33 -16.31 -26.81 3.96
N GLY A 34 -15.31 -26.55 4.80
CA GLY A 34 -14.73 -27.56 5.69
C GLY A 34 -13.73 -28.51 5.01
N THR A 35 -13.33 -28.26 3.76
CA THR A 35 -12.25 -29.01 3.12
C THR A 35 -10.92 -28.75 3.83
N ILE A 36 -10.23 -29.83 4.21
CA ILE A 36 -8.90 -29.79 4.81
C ILE A 36 -7.92 -30.46 3.85
N LEU A 37 -6.87 -29.76 3.46
CA LEU A 37 -5.84 -30.24 2.54
C LEU A 37 -4.54 -30.48 3.32
N THR A 38 -4.07 -31.72 3.40
CA THR A 38 -2.84 -32.09 4.15
C THR A 38 -1.83 -32.88 3.31
N MET A 39 -2.03 -32.89 2.00
CA MET A 39 -1.08 -33.47 1.05
C MET A 39 0.18 -32.61 0.90
N SER A 40 1.25 -33.19 0.36
CA SER A 40 2.55 -32.49 0.25
C SER A 40 2.55 -31.40 -0.83
N SER A 41 1.79 -31.62 -1.90
CA SER A 41 1.68 -30.68 -3.02
C SER A 41 0.27 -30.60 -3.60
N TRP A 42 -0.10 -29.40 -4.03
CA TRP A 42 -1.33 -29.10 -4.74
C TRP A 42 -0.97 -28.32 -6.01
N THR A 43 -1.27 -28.90 -7.16
CA THR A 43 -0.97 -28.30 -8.46
C THR A 43 -2.25 -28.10 -9.27
N MET A 44 -2.46 -26.88 -9.75
CA MET A 44 -3.41 -26.57 -10.81
C MET A 44 -2.63 -26.41 -12.11
N ARG A 45 -2.93 -27.21 -13.12
CA ARG A 45 -2.28 -27.12 -14.43
C ARG A 45 -3.23 -27.44 -15.57
N GLN A 46 -2.97 -26.89 -16.74
CA GLN A 46 -3.71 -27.22 -17.96
C GLN A 46 -3.82 -28.74 -18.16
N GLY A 47 -5.00 -29.20 -18.61
CA GLY A 47 -5.24 -30.61 -18.93
C GLY A 47 -4.43 -31.08 -20.15
N GLY A 48 -4.42 -32.39 -20.41
CA GLY A 48 -3.64 -33.01 -21.49
C GLY A 48 -3.92 -32.45 -22.89
N ASP A 49 -5.17 -32.00 -23.14
CA ASP A 49 -5.61 -31.45 -24.43
C ASP A 49 -5.65 -29.92 -24.46
N GLY A 50 -4.95 -29.27 -23.52
CA GLY A 50 -4.95 -27.82 -23.45
C GLY A 50 -6.15 -27.22 -22.69
N GLN A 51 -6.91 -28.04 -21.96
CA GLN A 51 -8.12 -27.60 -21.28
C GLN A 51 -7.84 -26.75 -20.05
N ALA A 52 -8.65 -25.70 -19.90
CA ALA A 52 -8.63 -24.84 -18.73
C ALA A 52 -8.98 -25.61 -17.45
N VAL A 53 -8.46 -25.14 -16.32
CA VAL A 53 -8.83 -25.60 -14.98
C VAL A 53 -9.49 -24.47 -14.22
N THR A 54 -10.68 -24.70 -13.70
CA THR A 54 -11.31 -23.78 -12.75
C THR A 54 -11.39 -24.43 -11.38
N THR A 55 -10.98 -23.74 -10.33
CA THR A 55 -11.14 -24.20 -8.94
C THR A 55 -11.87 -23.14 -8.13
N ALA A 56 -13.00 -23.49 -7.51
CA ALA A 56 -13.68 -22.64 -6.55
C ALA A 56 -13.29 -23.00 -5.11
N VAL A 57 -12.98 -22.00 -4.29
CA VAL A 57 -12.79 -22.11 -2.85
C VAL A 57 -14.06 -21.65 -2.16
N ASN A 58 -14.72 -22.57 -1.45
CA ASN A 58 -15.90 -22.27 -0.64
C ASN A 58 -15.55 -22.43 0.85
N GLY A 59 -15.80 -21.41 1.65
CA GLY A 59 -15.38 -21.32 3.04
C GLY A 59 -13.91 -20.94 3.21
N ILE A 60 -13.32 -21.38 4.32
CA ILE A 60 -11.93 -21.10 4.69
C ILE A 60 -11.10 -22.36 4.43
N VAL A 61 -10.19 -22.29 3.46
CA VAL A 61 -9.21 -23.35 3.18
C VAL A 61 -7.83 -22.85 3.58
N SER A 62 -7.19 -23.56 4.52
CA SER A 62 -5.77 -23.36 4.84
C SER A 62 -4.96 -24.52 4.31
N TYR A 63 -3.84 -24.22 3.64
CA TYR A 63 -2.99 -25.23 3.03
C TYR A 63 -1.51 -25.00 3.35
N GLY A 64 -0.86 -26.02 3.89
CA GLY A 64 0.54 -25.96 4.36
C GLY A 64 1.56 -26.65 3.46
N GLY A 65 1.11 -27.44 2.47
CA GLY A 65 1.99 -28.03 1.48
C GLY A 65 2.41 -27.04 0.39
N ALA A 66 3.18 -27.51 -0.58
CA ALA A 66 3.59 -26.70 -1.73
C ALA A 66 2.40 -26.48 -2.67
N PHE A 67 2.09 -25.23 -3.01
CA PHE A 67 1.05 -24.87 -3.97
C PHE A 67 1.68 -24.40 -5.29
N SER A 68 1.16 -24.88 -6.42
CA SER A 68 1.56 -24.39 -7.74
C SER A 68 0.35 -24.17 -8.63
N GLN A 69 0.15 -22.93 -9.05
CA GLN A 69 -0.85 -22.56 -10.04
C GLN A 69 -0.15 -22.22 -11.35
N GLN A 70 -0.46 -22.98 -12.40
CA GLN A 70 0.17 -22.82 -13.71
C GLN A 70 -0.75 -22.08 -14.70
N SER A 71 -0.28 -21.92 -15.94
CA SER A 71 -1.01 -21.25 -17.01
C SER A 71 -2.36 -21.91 -17.31
N HIS A 72 -3.30 -21.10 -17.78
CA HIS A 72 -4.63 -21.54 -18.19
C HIS A 72 -5.48 -22.10 -17.03
N THR A 73 -5.25 -21.55 -15.84
CA THR A 73 -5.99 -21.93 -14.63
C THR A 73 -6.66 -20.71 -14.01
N THR A 74 -7.84 -20.92 -13.44
CA THR A 74 -8.59 -19.91 -12.69
C THR A 74 -8.93 -20.45 -11.32
N LEU A 75 -8.51 -19.75 -10.28
CA LEU A 75 -8.89 -19.97 -8.89
C LEU A 75 -9.90 -18.89 -8.50
N THR A 76 -11.10 -19.26 -8.07
CA THR A 76 -12.12 -18.32 -7.62
C THR A 76 -12.32 -18.40 -6.10
N ILE A 77 -12.39 -17.24 -5.45
CA ILE A 77 -12.66 -17.12 -4.01
C ILE A 77 -13.86 -16.19 -3.86
N ALA A 78 -15.00 -16.72 -3.43
CA ALA A 78 -16.24 -15.94 -3.34
C ALA A 78 -16.26 -15.02 -2.12
N ALA A 79 -17.26 -14.12 -2.06
CA ALA A 79 -17.42 -13.19 -0.95
C ALA A 79 -17.51 -13.93 0.39
N GLY A 80 -16.67 -13.55 1.36
CA GLY A 80 -16.58 -14.19 2.68
C GLY A 80 -15.63 -15.40 2.75
N ASP A 81 -15.24 -15.96 1.60
CA ASP A 81 -14.35 -17.12 1.52
C ASP A 81 -12.87 -16.72 1.54
N LYS A 82 -12.02 -17.66 1.95
CA LYS A 82 -10.57 -17.43 2.11
C LYS A 82 -9.74 -18.62 1.66
N LEU A 83 -8.71 -18.35 0.86
CA LEU A 83 -7.59 -19.27 0.70
C LEU A 83 -6.39 -18.74 1.47
N ARG A 84 -5.93 -19.50 2.47
CA ARG A 84 -4.73 -19.18 3.26
C ARG A 84 -3.61 -20.17 2.94
N LEU A 85 -2.58 -19.70 2.26
CA LEU A 85 -1.39 -20.46 1.94
C LEU A 85 -0.35 -20.26 3.04
N THR A 86 0.06 -21.35 3.67
CA THR A 86 1.02 -21.38 4.79
C THR A 86 2.29 -22.13 4.46
N GLY A 87 2.28 -22.92 3.39
CA GLY A 87 3.48 -23.45 2.73
C GLY A 87 3.86 -22.61 1.52
N ALA A 88 4.95 -23.00 0.85
CA ALA A 88 5.44 -22.30 -0.34
C ALA A 88 4.42 -22.34 -1.49
N ALA A 89 4.28 -21.23 -2.22
CA ALA A 89 3.35 -21.09 -3.33
C ALA A 89 4.00 -20.43 -4.54
N SER A 90 3.74 -20.97 -5.73
CA SER A 90 4.09 -20.35 -7.00
C SER A 90 2.86 -20.17 -7.90
N PHE A 91 2.74 -18.98 -8.46
CA PHE A 91 1.75 -18.64 -9.47
C PHE A 91 2.52 -18.29 -10.74
N THR A 92 2.25 -18.98 -11.84
CA THR A 92 3.00 -18.81 -13.08
C THR A 92 2.08 -19.03 -14.28
N GLY A 93 1.77 -17.96 -15.01
CA GLY A 93 1.19 -18.03 -16.34
C GLY A 93 2.25 -18.23 -17.43
N SER A 94 1.79 -18.34 -18.67
CA SER A 94 2.65 -18.35 -19.85
C SER A 94 1.96 -17.63 -20.99
N PHE A 95 1.44 -18.34 -21.99
CA PHE A 95 0.57 -17.75 -23.02
C PHE A 95 -0.79 -17.35 -22.43
N PHE A 96 -1.34 -18.20 -21.56
CA PHE A 96 -2.55 -17.91 -20.78
C PHE A 96 -2.18 -17.58 -19.34
N PRO A 97 -2.95 -16.71 -18.67
CA PRO A 97 -2.66 -16.31 -17.31
C PRO A 97 -2.89 -17.45 -16.31
N ALA A 98 -2.20 -17.36 -15.17
CA ALA A 98 -2.64 -17.97 -13.92
C ALA A 98 -3.51 -16.95 -13.17
N THR A 99 -4.81 -17.17 -13.12
CA THR A 99 -5.77 -16.20 -12.59
C THR A 99 -6.24 -16.57 -11.19
N VAL A 100 -6.21 -15.64 -10.25
CA VAL A 100 -6.93 -15.73 -8.98
C VAL A 100 -7.93 -14.58 -8.94
N SER A 101 -9.22 -14.88 -8.74
CA SER A 101 -10.28 -13.88 -8.85
C SER A 101 -11.37 -14.06 -7.79
N GLY A 102 -12.23 -13.06 -7.64
CA GLY A 102 -13.47 -13.13 -6.87
C GLY A 102 -13.50 -12.23 -5.64
N ALA A 103 -14.67 -12.09 -5.02
CA ALA A 103 -14.87 -11.14 -3.93
C ALA A 103 -14.28 -11.57 -2.57
N GLY A 104 -13.54 -12.67 -2.52
CA GLY A 104 -12.96 -13.24 -1.30
C GLY A 104 -11.57 -12.72 -0.94
N THR A 105 -10.86 -13.52 -0.13
CA THR A 105 -9.50 -13.19 0.35
C THR A 105 -8.48 -14.25 -0.05
N LEU A 106 -7.39 -13.83 -0.70
CA LEU A 106 -6.16 -14.60 -0.81
C LEU A 106 -5.17 -14.17 0.29
N THR A 107 -4.70 -15.11 1.11
CA THR A 107 -3.73 -14.82 2.18
C THR A 107 -2.46 -15.66 2.01
N PHE A 108 -1.32 -14.97 1.99
CA PHE A 108 0.02 -15.52 2.07
C PHE A 108 0.52 -15.44 3.51
N ALA A 109 0.47 -16.54 4.24
CA ALA A 109 0.70 -16.59 5.69
C ALA A 109 1.84 -17.52 6.13
N GLY A 110 2.61 -18.07 5.20
CA GLY A 110 3.86 -18.77 5.46
C GLY A 110 4.50 -19.23 4.15
N GLY A 111 5.72 -19.78 4.25
CA GLY A 111 6.48 -20.24 3.08
C GLY A 111 6.90 -19.13 2.12
N THR A 112 7.81 -19.44 1.20
CA THR A 112 8.18 -18.50 0.14
C THR A 112 7.08 -18.43 -0.91
N GLN A 113 6.64 -17.22 -1.24
CA GLN A 113 5.56 -16.98 -2.20
C GLN A 113 6.10 -16.29 -3.44
N ALA A 114 5.64 -16.70 -4.63
CA ALA A 114 6.07 -16.10 -5.88
C ALA A 114 4.90 -15.88 -6.83
N LEU A 115 4.68 -14.62 -7.20
CA LEU A 115 3.85 -14.21 -8.32
C LEU A 115 4.78 -14.02 -9.52
N ASN A 116 4.82 -14.99 -10.42
CA ASN A 116 5.70 -14.99 -11.59
C ASN A 116 4.99 -14.45 -12.83
N ALA A 117 5.56 -14.73 -14.00
CA ALA A 117 5.10 -14.23 -15.28
C ALA A 117 3.60 -14.46 -15.51
N ASN A 118 2.92 -13.48 -16.11
CA ASN A 118 1.52 -13.54 -16.54
C ASN A 118 0.54 -14.05 -15.45
N VAL A 119 0.64 -13.50 -14.24
CA VAL A 119 -0.31 -13.74 -13.16
C VAL A 119 -1.34 -12.62 -13.10
N VAL A 120 -2.61 -12.99 -12.95
CA VAL A 120 -3.71 -12.04 -12.72
C VAL A 120 -4.24 -12.23 -11.31
N LEU A 121 -4.21 -11.18 -10.51
CA LEU A 121 -4.88 -11.11 -9.21
C LEU A 121 -6.04 -10.13 -9.26
N ASP A 122 -7.26 -10.66 -9.20
CA ASP A 122 -8.52 -9.92 -9.18
C ASP A 122 -9.41 -10.38 -8.00
N VAL A 123 -8.75 -10.65 -6.86
CA VAL A 123 -9.44 -10.90 -5.60
C VAL A 123 -9.75 -9.58 -4.91
N ALA A 124 -10.88 -9.49 -4.19
CA ALA A 124 -11.20 -8.28 -3.43
C ALA A 124 -10.19 -7.98 -2.33
N ASN A 125 -9.55 -9.00 -1.75
CA ASN A 125 -8.55 -8.83 -0.70
C ASN A 125 -7.32 -9.70 -0.93
N TRP A 126 -6.14 -9.07 -0.88
CA TRP A 126 -4.85 -9.74 -0.92
C TRP A 126 -4.05 -9.38 0.33
N VAL A 127 -3.74 -10.40 1.12
CA VAL A 127 -3.06 -10.25 2.41
C VAL A 127 -1.73 -10.99 2.39
N ILE A 128 -0.66 -10.28 2.71
CA ILE A 128 0.67 -10.83 3.00
C ILE A 128 0.88 -10.70 4.51
N SER A 129 0.91 -11.83 5.19
CA SER A 129 1.11 -11.93 6.64
C SER A 129 2.17 -13.00 6.99
N ASN A 130 3.06 -13.32 6.05
CA ASN A 130 4.12 -14.30 6.22
C ASN A 130 5.44 -13.64 6.60
N ASP A 131 6.22 -14.30 7.44
CA ASP A 131 7.57 -13.92 7.84
C ASP A 131 8.63 -14.24 6.77
N ALA A 132 8.30 -15.17 5.86
CA ALA A 132 9.08 -15.44 4.66
C ALA A 132 8.95 -14.32 3.60
N ALA A 133 9.75 -14.40 2.55
CA ALA A 133 9.70 -13.44 1.46
C ALA A 133 8.57 -13.78 0.47
N THR A 134 7.79 -12.77 0.09
CA THR A 134 6.92 -12.80 -1.09
C THR A 134 7.63 -12.07 -2.23
N SER A 135 7.69 -12.67 -3.42
CA SER A 135 8.28 -12.09 -4.62
C SER A 135 7.22 -11.79 -5.67
N LEU A 136 7.33 -10.60 -6.27
CA LEU A 136 6.60 -10.18 -7.45
C LEU A 136 7.59 -10.09 -8.61
N ASN A 137 7.46 -11.02 -9.57
CA ASN A 137 8.29 -11.16 -10.76
C ASN A 137 7.47 -10.93 -12.04
N GLU A 138 6.37 -10.17 -11.93
CA GLU A 138 5.55 -9.67 -13.04
C GLU A 138 4.99 -8.30 -12.67
N SER A 139 4.79 -7.43 -13.65
CA SER A 139 4.12 -6.16 -13.42
C SER A 139 2.62 -6.37 -13.14
N LEU A 140 2.14 -5.92 -11.99
CA LEU A 140 0.79 -6.16 -11.51
C LEU A 140 0.07 -4.85 -11.20
N THR A 141 -1.13 -4.68 -11.75
CA THR A 141 -2.09 -3.68 -11.27
C THR A 141 -3.12 -4.37 -10.40
N TYR A 142 -3.27 -3.92 -9.16
CA TYR A 142 -4.18 -4.51 -8.18
C TYR A 142 -5.15 -3.47 -7.61
N ALA A 143 -6.44 -3.71 -7.86
CA ALA A 143 -7.54 -2.82 -7.47
C ALA A 143 -8.23 -3.20 -6.16
N GLY A 144 -8.01 -4.42 -5.68
CA GLY A 144 -8.54 -4.86 -4.39
C GLY A 144 -7.83 -4.21 -3.20
N ALA A 145 -8.31 -4.54 -2.00
CA ALA A 145 -7.68 -4.13 -0.76
C ALA A 145 -6.40 -4.94 -0.51
N PHE A 146 -5.26 -4.27 -0.49
CA PHE A 146 -3.95 -4.86 -0.23
C PHE A 146 -3.55 -4.68 1.24
N THR A 147 -3.10 -5.74 1.90
CA THR A 147 -2.51 -5.66 3.25
C THR A 147 -1.16 -6.33 3.27
N LEU A 148 -0.12 -5.55 3.59
CA LEU A 148 1.20 -6.02 3.95
C LEU A 148 1.36 -5.88 5.46
N ALA A 149 1.30 -7.00 6.19
CA ALA A 149 1.36 -6.98 7.65
C ALA A 149 2.75 -6.58 8.17
N ALA A 150 2.82 -6.20 9.44
CA ALA A 150 4.09 -5.92 10.11
C ALA A 150 5.05 -7.13 10.05
N ALA A 151 6.36 -6.85 10.01
CA ALA A 151 7.43 -7.84 9.95
C ALA A 151 7.41 -8.77 8.71
N THR A 152 6.65 -8.42 7.67
CA THR A 152 6.65 -9.13 6.38
C THR A 152 7.48 -8.41 5.34
N THR A 153 7.93 -9.12 4.30
CA THR A 153 8.66 -8.53 3.16
C THR A 153 8.03 -8.92 1.83
N LEU A 154 7.74 -7.92 0.98
CA LEU A 154 7.40 -8.07 -0.43
C LEU A 154 8.53 -7.51 -1.30
N SER A 155 9.15 -8.35 -2.13
CA SER A 155 10.16 -7.94 -3.10
C SER A 155 9.55 -7.74 -4.49
N ILE A 156 9.69 -6.55 -5.06
CA ILE A 156 9.32 -6.22 -6.44
C ILE A 156 10.58 -6.33 -7.30
N ASN A 157 10.68 -7.40 -8.09
CA ASN A 157 11.93 -7.80 -8.74
C ASN A 157 12.09 -7.21 -10.15
N GLY A 158 12.30 -5.90 -10.23
CA GLY A 158 12.47 -5.17 -11.50
C GLY A 158 11.17 -4.77 -12.17
N GLU A 159 10.05 -5.13 -11.56
CA GLU A 159 8.69 -4.94 -12.08
C GLU A 159 7.99 -3.73 -11.48
N MET A 160 6.74 -3.47 -11.90
CA MET A 160 5.88 -2.47 -11.30
C MET A 160 4.72 -3.10 -10.54
N LEU A 161 4.52 -2.70 -9.28
CA LEU A 161 3.27 -2.94 -8.55
C LEU A 161 2.44 -1.66 -8.52
N ALA A 162 1.32 -1.62 -9.22
CA ALA A 162 0.36 -0.52 -9.15
C ALA A 162 -0.79 -0.88 -8.20
N LEU A 163 -0.84 -0.22 -7.04
CA LEU A 163 -1.95 -0.35 -6.08
C LEU A 163 -2.96 0.77 -6.32
N THR A 164 -4.08 0.43 -6.95
CA THR A 164 -5.19 1.35 -7.26
C THR A 164 -6.31 1.27 -6.23
N GLY A 165 -6.38 0.18 -5.47
CA GLY A 165 -7.24 0.02 -4.30
C GLY A 165 -6.57 0.47 -3.00
N ALA A 166 -7.33 0.33 -1.89
CA ALA A 166 -6.84 0.61 -0.54
C ALA A 166 -5.62 -0.26 -0.19
N ALA A 167 -4.66 0.32 0.54
CA ALA A 167 -3.46 -0.40 0.95
C ALA A 167 -3.14 -0.16 2.44
N SER A 168 -2.83 -1.23 3.16
CA SER A 168 -2.22 -1.16 4.50
C SER A 168 -0.78 -1.63 4.40
N LEU A 169 0.19 -0.75 4.66
CA LEU A 169 1.62 -0.96 4.39
C LEU A 169 2.43 -1.09 5.69
N GLY A 170 2.14 -2.10 6.50
CA GLY A 170 2.82 -2.34 7.78
C GLY A 170 4.17 -3.05 7.68
N GLY A 171 4.48 -3.70 6.56
CA GLY A 171 5.74 -4.44 6.35
C GLY A 171 6.78 -3.68 5.53
N ARG A 172 7.72 -4.41 4.93
CA ARG A 172 8.74 -3.90 4.03
C ARG A 172 8.40 -4.21 2.57
N ILE A 173 8.39 -3.20 1.70
CA ILE A 173 8.45 -3.37 0.25
C ILE A 173 9.88 -3.12 -0.20
N ASP A 174 10.51 -4.09 -0.86
CA ASP A 174 11.90 -4.04 -1.30
C ASP A 174 12.03 -4.44 -2.78
N GLY A 175 13.27 -4.51 -3.28
CA GLY A 175 13.59 -4.96 -4.63
C GLY A 175 14.06 -3.83 -5.55
N SER A 176 14.29 -4.18 -6.81
CA SER A 176 14.76 -3.27 -7.85
C SER A 176 13.63 -2.59 -8.63
N GLY A 177 12.38 -2.97 -8.38
CA GLY A 177 11.20 -2.47 -9.09
C GLY A 177 10.66 -1.13 -8.60
N MET A 178 9.43 -0.85 -9.00
CA MET A 178 8.69 0.39 -8.72
C MET A 178 7.34 0.09 -8.06
N LEU A 179 6.96 0.92 -7.09
CA LEU A 179 5.63 0.94 -6.50
C LEU A 179 4.87 2.17 -7.02
N GLN A 180 3.76 1.94 -7.70
CA GLN A 180 2.84 3.00 -8.09
C GLN A 180 1.64 3.03 -7.14
N LEU A 181 1.41 4.18 -6.54
CA LEU A 181 0.38 4.39 -5.53
C LEU A 181 -0.67 5.33 -6.11
N SER A 182 -1.93 4.88 -6.19
CA SER A 182 -3.03 5.66 -6.74
C SER A 182 -4.33 5.45 -5.97
N ASN A 183 -5.23 6.43 -6.09
CA ASN A 183 -6.68 6.38 -5.85
C ASN A 183 -7.23 5.82 -4.52
N ALA A 184 -6.40 5.59 -3.50
CA ALA A 184 -6.90 5.19 -2.19
C ALA A 184 -5.97 5.57 -1.05
N THR A 185 -6.56 5.78 0.13
CA THR A 185 -5.89 5.96 1.42
C THR A 185 -4.95 4.79 1.69
N LYS A 186 -3.71 5.10 2.06
CA LYS A 186 -2.70 4.10 2.36
C LYS A 186 -2.28 4.29 3.79
N THR A 187 -2.64 3.35 4.66
CA THR A 187 -2.41 3.49 6.10
C THR A 187 -1.23 2.63 6.52
N VAL A 188 -0.54 3.08 7.57
CA VAL A 188 0.45 2.27 8.29
C VAL A 188 -0.02 2.09 9.72
N ALA A 189 0.03 0.87 10.22
CA ALA A 189 -0.07 0.56 11.63
C ALA A 189 1.32 0.09 12.10
N GLY A 190 1.96 0.86 12.98
CA GLY A 190 3.33 0.57 13.42
C GLY A 190 4.38 1.15 12.47
N ARG A 191 5.38 0.35 12.07
CA ARG A 191 6.46 0.81 11.19
C ARG A 191 6.41 0.12 9.83
N GLY A 192 6.06 0.87 8.79
CA GLY A 192 6.12 0.45 7.39
C GLY A 192 7.37 0.98 6.69
N VAL A 193 7.96 0.20 5.78
CA VAL A 193 9.16 0.63 5.01
C VAL A 193 8.97 0.37 3.53
N ILE A 194 9.12 1.42 2.73
CA ILE A 194 9.11 1.36 1.26
C ILE A 194 10.52 1.64 0.75
N ALA A 195 11.19 0.59 0.30
CA ALA A 195 12.58 0.61 -0.16
C ALA A 195 12.75 0.48 -1.67
N VAL A 196 11.66 0.69 -2.41
CA VAL A 196 11.60 0.79 -3.87
C VAL A 196 11.32 2.22 -4.30
N MET A 197 11.55 2.56 -5.57
CA MET A 197 11.12 3.87 -6.08
C MET A 197 9.60 3.96 -6.06
N VAL A 198 9.07 5.13 -5.69
CA VAL A 198 7.63 5.37 -5.62
C VAL A 198 7.21 6.39 -6.67
N ALA A 199 6.16 6.07 -7.42
CA ALA A 199 5.41 7.03 -8.22
C ALA A 199 4.04 7.22 -7.57
N ASP A 200 3.85 8.35 -6.88
CA ASP A 200 2.58 8.71 -6.26
C ASP A 200 1.74 9.56 -7.20
N VAL A 201 0.57 9.05 -7.57
CA VAL A 201 -0.45 9.77 -8.33
C VAL A 201 -1.78 9.82 -7.58
N GLY A 202 -1.77 9.47 -6.29
CA GLY A 202 -2.94 9.43 -5.43
C GLY A 202 -2.67 10.09 -4.09
N THR A 203 -3.05 9.40 -3.02
CA THR A 203 -2.78 9.85 -1.65
C THR A 203 -1.96 8.80 -0.89
N ILE A 204 -0.98 9.28 -0.13
CA ILE A 204 -0.18 8.51 0.82
C ILE A 204 -0.46 9.09 2.22
N GLU A 205 -0.78 8.24 3.20
CA GLU A 205 -1.13 8.70 4.56
C GLU A 205 -0.33 7.95 5.64
N ALA A 206 0.55 8.65 6.33
CA ALA A 206 1.08 8.17 7.59
C ALA A 206 0.00 8.35 8.67
N ALA A 207 -0.93 7.40 8.77
CA ALA A 207 -2.07 7.49 9.68
C ALA A 207 -1.68 7.24 11.16
N ARG A 208 -0.75 6.31 11.40
CA ARG A 208 -0.24 5.93 12.73
C ARG A 208 1.20 5.42 12.62
N GLY A 209 1.98 5.58 13.68
CA GLY A 209 3.37 5.11 13.70
C GLY A 209 4.22 5.77 12.61
N THR A 210 5.15 5.03 12.02
CA THR A 210 6.12 5.57 11.05
C THR A 210 5.98 4.89 9.68
N LEU A 211 5.77 5.69 8.64
CA LEU A 211 5.90 5.26 7.25
C LEU A 211 7.21 5.82 6.68
N ALA A 212 8.18 4.93 6.39
CA ALA A 212 9.51 5.32 5.91
C ALA A 212 9.71 5.01 4.43
N PHE A 213 10.26 5.97 3.70
CA PHE A 213 10.66 5.86 2.30
C PHE A 213 12.18 5.96 2.18
N THR A 214 12.83 4.85 1.82
CA THR A 214 14.30 4.82 1.70
C THR A 214 14.80 5.09 0.27
N ARG A 215 13.88 5.38 -0.65
CA ARG A 215 14.12 5.70 -2.06
C ARG A 215 13.21 6.83 -2.50
N ALA A 216 13.56 7.44 -3.64
CA ALA A 216 12.92 8.66 -4.11
C ALA A 216 11.41 8.48 -4.34
N ILE A 217 10.66 9.52 -4.01
CA ILE A 217 9.22 9.64 -4.26
C ILE A 217 9.01 10.66 -5.38
N GLY A 218 8.45 10.21 -6.49
CA GLY A 218 8.04 11.03 -7.63
C GLY A 218 6.53 11.01 -7.84
N GLY A 219 6.09 11.54 -8.98
CA GLY A 219 4.67 11.64 -9.33
C GLY A 219 4.09 13.03 -9.02
N GLY A 220 2.78 13.12 -8.83
CA GLY A 220 2.04 14.37 -8.60
C GLY A 220 0.86 14.24 -7.63
N GLY A 221 0.89 13.19 -6.79
CA GLY A 221 -0.07 12.98 -5.71
C GLY A 221 0.19 13.83 -4.46
N ALA A 222 -0.44 13.42 -3.37
CA ALA A 222 -0.38 14.09 -2.07
C ALA A 222 0.02 13.12 -0.97
N MET A 223 0.90 13.56 -0.09
CA MET A 223 1.27 12.88 1.14
C MET A 223 0.61 13.56 2.33
N SER A 224 0.33 12.81 3.38
CA SER A 224 -0.20 13.32 4.63
C SER A 224 0.37 12.59 5.83
N VAL A 225 0.44 13.29 6.95
CA VAL A 225 0.80 12.73 8.25
C VAL A 225 -0.26 13.11 9.27
N ASP A 226 -0.88 12.11 9.90
CA ASP A 226 -1.92 12.32 10.90
C ASP A 226 -1.34 12.64 12.27
N ALA A 227 -2.21 13.04 13.21
CA ALA A 227 -1.87 13.33 14.59
C ALA A 227 -1.03 12.20 15.25
N GLY A 228 0.18 12.54 15.69
CA GLY A 228 1.09 11.62 16.38
C GLY A 228 1.79 10.60 15.47
N ALA A 229 1.62 10.68 14.15
CA ALA A 229 2.29 9.81 13.19
C ALA A 229 3.57 10.45 12.63
N THR A 230 4.35 9.66 11.91
CA THR A 230 5.59 10.09 11.26
C THR A 230 5.61 9.63 9.80
N LEU A 231 5.88 10.57 8.90
CA LEU A 231 6.30 10.28 7.53
C LEU A 231 7.80 10.55 7.43
N GLU A 232 8.59 9.53 7.11
CA GLU A 232 10.05 9.59 7.02
C GLU A 232 10.47 9.47 5.54
N ALA A 233 11.21 10.46 5.04
CA ALA A 233 11.73 10.50 3.68
C ALA A 233 13.26 10.58 3.69
N ASP A 234 13.92 9.44 3.44
CA ASP A 234 15.39 9.32 3.42
C ASP A 234 15.99 9.59 2.03
N ALA A 235 15.17 10.04 1.10
CA ALA A 235 15.53 10.28 -0.30
C ALA A 235 14.81 11.52 -0.85
N ALA A 236 15.12 11.86 -2.10
CA ALA A 236 14.50 12.99 -2.77
C ALA A 236 12.97 12.82 -2.91
N VAL A 237 12.25 13.93 -2.73
CA VAL A 237 10.80 14.01 -2.93
C VAL A 237 10.53 15.09 -3.97
N ALA A 238 9.81 14.74 -5.04
CA ALA A 238 9.58 15.61 -6.20
C ALA A 238 8.71 16.84 -5.88
N SER A 239 8.91 17.93 -6.63
CA SER A 239 8.23 19.22 -6.39
C SER A 239 6.77 19.27 -6.81
N GLN A 240 6.34 18.32 -7.63
CA GLN A 240 4.96 18.16 -8.06
C GLN A 240 4.08 17.53 -6.96
N LEU A 241 4.69 17.01 -5.89
CA LEU A 241 3.97 16.45 -4.76
C LEU A 241 3.61 17.54 -3.74
N SER A 242 2.61 17.24 -2.94
CA SER A 242 2.32 17.98 -1.71
C SER A 242 2.48 17.09 -0.48
N MET A 243 2.74 17.69 0.66
CA MET A 243 2.72 17.07 1.98
C MET A 243 1.75 17.88 2.85
N THR A 244 0.90 17.23 3.64
CA THR A 244 0.01 17.90 4.60
C THR A 244 0.13 17.32 6.01
N PHE A 245 0.26 18.17 7.03
CA PHE A 245 0.03 17.78 8.42
C PHE A 245 -1.48 17.78 8.71
N ASN A 246 -2.00 16.64 9.18
CA ASN A 246 -3.43 16.39 9.46
C ASN A 246 -3.64 16.16 10.97
N GLY A 247 -3.71 17.24 11.73
CA GLY A 247 -3.90 17.20 13.18
C GLY A 247 -2.67 17.75 13.91
N VAL A 248 -2.52 17.39 15.18
CA VAL A 248 -1.44 17.91 16.04
C VAL A 248 -0.48 16.79 16.40
N GLY A 249 0.81 17.07 16.36
CA GLY A 249 1.85 16.12 16.77
C GLY A 249 2.35 15.24 15.64
N GLY A 250 2.07 15.61 14.39
CA GLY A 250 2.65 14.93 13.23
C GLY A 250 4.14 15.24 13.09
N VAL A 251 4.89 14.30 12.53
CA VAL A 251 6.33 14.48 12.25
C VAL A 251 6.63 14.21 10.79
N LEU A 252 7.28 15.15 10.12
CA LEU A 252 7.95 14.93 8.84
C LEU A 252 9.45 14.79 9.07
N ALA A 253 9.96 13.56 8.98
CA ALA A 253 11.37 13.27 9.16
C ALA A 253 12.09 13.22 7.81
N LEU A 254 13.18 13.97 7.66
CA LEU A 254 13.85 14.21 6.40
C LEU A 254 15.33 13.78 6.45
N GLY A 255 15.64 12.60 5.92
CA GLY A 255 17.02 12.12 5.74
C GLY A 255 17.78 12.82 4.60
N ARG A 256 17.06 13.35 3.61
CA ARG A 256 17.62 14.19 2.51
C ARG A 256 16.91 15.53 2.43
N HIS A 257 16.92 16.26 3.54
CA HIS A 257 16.23 17.54 3.72
C HIS A 257 16.45 18.58 2.60
N ALA A 258 17.63 18.65 1.98
CA ALA A 258 17.90 19.56 0.85
C ALA A 258 17.23 19.14 -0.49
N GLN A 259 16.73 17.91 -0.57
CA GLN A 259 16.10 17.31 -1.76
C GLN A 259 14.60 17.05 -1.56
N PHE A 260 14.02 17.53 -0.46
CA PHE A 260 12.58 17.53 -0.27
C PHE A 260 11.99 18.76 -0.96
N ALA A 261 11.39 18.57 -2.13
CA ALA A 261 10.89 19.67 -2.96
C ALA A 261 9.35 19.81 -2.94
N ALA A 262 8.63 18.87 -2.31
CA ALA A 262 7.18 18.95 -2.17
C ALA A 262 6.75 20.18 -1.34
N THR A 263 5.57 20.72 -1.65
CA THR A 263 4.99 21.81 -0.86
C THR A 263 4.41 21.27 0.45
N ILE A 264 4.82 21.85 1.58
CA ILE A 264 4.38 21.45 2.92
C ILE A 264 3.21 22.32 3.37
N ASN A 265 2.05 21.71 3.62
CA ASN A 265 0.83 22.38 4.03
C ASN A 265 0.49 22.02 5.48
N GLY A 266 -0.20 22.92 6.17
CA GLY A 266 -0.78 22.65 7.49
C GLY A 266 0.22 22.57 8.65
N PHE A 267 1.50 22.90 8.44
CA PHE A 267 2.50 22.88 9.50
C PHE A 267 2.14 23.87 10.61
N ALA A 268 1.77 23.37 11.79
CA ALA A 268 1.22 24.19 12.86
C ALA A 268 1.90 23.88 14.21
N ALA A 269 1.49 24.64 15.24
CA ALA A 269 1.99 24.43 16.58
C ALA A 269 1.68 23.00 17.07
N GLY A 270 2.73 22.29 17.49
CA GLY A 270 2.67 20.90 17.93
C GLY A 270 3.21 19.90 16.89
N ASP A 271 3.33 20.29 15.63
CA ASP A 271 4.00 19.49 14.60
C ASP A 271 5.51 19.72 14.60
N ALA A 272 6.24 18.79 13.98
CA ALA A 272 7.68 18.90 13.78
C ALA A 272 8.11 18.54 12.35
N ILE A 273 9.04 19.32 11.81
CA ILE A 273 9.89 18.90 10.70
C ILE A 273 11.24 18.51 11.31
N ASP A 274 11.58 17.23 11.24
CA ASP A 274 12.81 16.67 11.80
C ASP A 274 13.88 16.51 10.68
N LEU A 275 15.01 17.17 10.84
CA LEU A 275 16.15 17.07 9.93
C LEU A 275 17.11 15.99 10.44
N LEU A 276 16.89 14.76 9.99
CA LEU A 276 17.65 13.60 10.46
C LEU A 276 19.15 13.77 10.20
N GLY A 277 19.94 13.67 11.29
CA GLY A 277 21.40 13.75 11.24
C GLY A 277 21.97 15.11 10.80
N ALA A 278 21.15 16.15 10.70
CA ALA A 278 21.57 17.48 10.32
C ALA A 278 21.42 18.45 11.49
N GLN A 279 22.49 19.19 11.77
CA GLN A 279 22.45 20.28 12.73
C GLN A 279 21.99 21.56 12.03
N ALA A 280 21.03 22.27 12.62
CA ALA A 280 20.68 23.62 12.25
C ALA A 280 20.67 24.53 13.48
N THR A 281 20.92 25.82 13.25
CA THR A 281 20.96 26.87 14.28
C THR A 281 19.86 27.91 14.07
N ALA A 282 19.27 28.00 12.89
CA ALA A 282 18.21 28.95 12.58
C ALA A 282 17.26 28.43 11.49
N ALA A 283 16.00 28.86 11.55
CA ALA A 283 14.99 28.65 10.52
C ALA A 283 14.26 29.98 10.30
N THR A 284 14.31 30.51 9.08
CA THR A 284 13.85 31.86 8.77
C THR A 284 12.92 31.81 7.56
N LEU A 285 11.74 32.42 7.68
CA LEU A 285 10.84 32.58 6.56
C LEU A 285 11.34 33.68 5.62
N GLN A 286 11.40 33.38 4.33
CA GLN A 286 11.67 34.33 3.27
C GLN A 286 10.43 34.55 2.40
N GLY A 287 10.52 35.46 1.43
CA GLY A 287 9.43 35.73 0.49
C GLY A 287 8.97 34.47 -0.25
N GLY A 288 7.65 34.39 -0.50
CA GLY A 288 7.02 33.23 -1.13
C GLY A 288 6.98 31.99 -0.24
N ASP A 289 6.88 32.17 1.09
CA ASP A 289 6.75 31.11 2.10
C ASP A 289 7.87 30.06 2.07
N ARG A 290 9.08 30.51 1.73
CA ARG A 290 10.28 29.67 1.71
C ARG A 290 10.92 29.67 3.09
N LEU A 291 10.84 28.54 3.78
CA LEU A 291 11.53 28.34 5.05
C LEU A 291 12.98 27.96 4.78
N VAL A 292 13.91 28.88 5.04
CA VAL A 292 15.35 28.65 4.89
C VAL A 292 15.93 28.26 6.24
N ILE A 293 16.53 27.07 6.29
CA ILE A 293 17.11 26.49 7.51
C ILE A 293 18.63 26.50 7.36
N THR A 294 19.35 27.04 8.34
CA THR A 294 20.80 27.21 8.29
C THR A 294 21.51 26.66 9.51
N ASN A 295 22.79 26.32 9.34
CA ASN A 295 23.75 26.08 10.39
C ASN A 295 24.84 27.15 10.29
N GLY A 296 24.78 28.15 11.17
CA GLY A 296 25.50 29.41 10.98
C GLY A 296 25.13 30.04 9.64
N ALA A 297 26.14 30.25 8.78
CA ALA A 297 25.99 30.85 7.45
C ALA A 297 25.62 29.83 6.34
N THR A 298 25.71 28.52 6.62
CA THR A 298 25.48 27.48 5.62
C THR A 298 24.00 27.12 5.56
N THR A 299 23.41 27.15 4.35
CA THR A 299 22.05 26.64 4.14
C THR A 299 22.04 25.12 4.21
N VAL A 300 21.21 24.59 5.11
CA VAL A 300 20.97 23.15 5.30
C VAL A 300 19.82 22.71 4.41
N ALA A 301 18.69 23.41 4.47
CA ALA A 301 17.51 23.11 3.67
C ALA A 301 16.79 24.41 3.25
N THR A 302 16.01 24.31 2.18
CA THR A 302 15.01 25.31 1.84
C THR A 302 13.72 24.59 1.52
N LEU A 303 12.71 24.77 2.36
CA LEU A 303 11.44 24.08 2.26
C LEU A 303 10.36 25.05 1.81
N GLN A 304 9.49 24.62 0.91
CA GLN A 304 8.34 25.41 0.49
C GLN A 304 7.17 25.13 1.44
N LEU A 305 6.70 26.15 2.14
CA LEU A 305 5.46 26.07 2.92
C LEU A 305 4.28 26.56 2.07
N GLY A 306 3.10 25.99 2.30
CA GLY A 306 1.82 26.45 1.79
C GLY A 306 0.99 27.06 2.90
N GLY A 307 0.59 28.32 2.74
CA GLY A 307 -0.14 29.12 3.74
C GLY A 307 0.48 30.50 3.93
N ASP A 308 0.04 31.26 4.94
CA ASP A 308 0.64 32.55 5.31
C ASP A 308 1.36 32.42 6.65
N TYR A 309 2.69 32.39 6.63
CA TYR A 309 3.50 32.25 7.85
C TYR A 309 4.10 33.56 8.33
N THR A 310 3.63 34.72 7.85
CA THR A 310 4.25 36.03 8.15
C THR A 310 4.26 36.40 9.64
N ALA A 311 3.28 35.90 10.41
CA ALA A 311 3.21 36.07 11.86
C ALA A 311 3.87 34.92 12.66
N ALA A 312 4.38 33.90 11.98
CA ALA A 312 4.92 32.70 12.60
C ALA A 312 6.37 32.91 13.06
N THR A 313 6.72 32.26 14.17
CA THR A 313 8.10 32.10 14.62
C THR A 313 8.49 30.64 14.50
N PHE A 314 9.62 30.38 13.84
CA PHE A 314 10.17 29.04 13.68
C PHE A 314 11.28 28.81 14.71
N ASN A 315 11.17 27.72 15.46
CA ASN A 315 12.13 27.36 16.49
C ASN A 315 12.94 26.16 16.04
N VAL A 316 14.23 26.18 16.36
CA VAL A 316 15.18 25.14 16.00
C VAL A 316 15.75 24.55 17.29
N THR A 317 15.61 23.24 17.46
CA THR A 317 16.03 22.53 18.68
C THR A 317 16.69 21.22 18.32
N SER A 318 17.68 20.79 19.10
CA SER A 318 18.25 19.45 18.91
C SER A 318 17.20 18.38 19.16
N ASP A 319 17.21 17.33 18.33
CA ASP A 319 16.37 16.14 18.46
C ASP A 319 16.90 15.13 19.50
N GLY A 320 18.07 15.36 20.10
CA GLY A 320 18.75 14.42 21.00
C GLY A 320 19.42 13.21 20.34
N HIS A 321 19.35 13.10 19.01
CA HIS A 321 19.85 11.97 18.22
C HIS A 321 20.85 12.39 17.13
N GLY A 322 21.25 13.66 17.12
CA GLY A 322 22.24 14.22 16.20
C GLY A 322 21.63 14.98 15.01
N GLY A 323 20.31 15.09 14.95
CA GLY A 323 19.54 15.93 14.04
C GLY A 323 18.94 17.16 14.72
N THR A 324 17.91 17.71 14.08
CA THR A 324 17.29 18.97 14.47
C THR A 324 15.80 18.99 14.20
N ASN A 325 15.01 19.30 15.22
CA ASN A 325 13.59 19.60 15.08
C ASN A 325 13.36 21.08 14.78
N VAL A 326 12.61 21.34 13.72
CA VAL A 326 12.00 22.63 13.42
C VAL A 326 10.53 22.57 13.83
N THR A 327 10.12 23.52 14.66
CA THR A 327 8.73 23.68 15.14
C THR A 327 8.27 25.10 14.89
N VAL A 328 6.95 25.35 14.97
CA VAL A 328 6.38 26.67 14.72
C VAL A 328 5.45 27.12 15.85
N THR A 329 5.50 28.41 16.16
CA THR A 329 4.56 29.09 17.06
C THR A 329 3.94 30.30 16.36
N GLY A 330 2.65 30.58 16.60
CA GLY A 330 1.97 31.72 15.96
C GLY A 330 1.64 31.54 14.48
N ALA A 331 1.78 30.33 13.94
CA ALA A 331 1.29 29.97 12.61
C ALA A 331 -0.25 30.12 12.52
N PRO A 332 -0.82 30.34 11.32
CA PRO A 332 -2.26 30.28 11.14
C PRO A 332 -2.80 28.95 11.67
N PRO A 333 -4.00 28.93 12.26
CA PRO A 333 -4.67 27.66 12.53
C PRO A 333 -4.74 26.84 11.23
N ALA A 334 -4.56 25.51 11.34
CA ALA A 334 -4.65 24.57 10.24
C ALA A 334 -5.86 24.91 9.34
N ALA A 335 -5.65 24.97 8.03
CA ALA A 335 -6.58 25.62 7.10
C ALA A 335 -8.05 25.17 7.30
N PRO A 336 -9.02 26.09 7.39
CA PRO A 336 -10.43 25.80 7.69
C PRO A 336 -11.22 25.26 6.49
N PHE A 337 -10.61 24.48 5.58
CA PHE A 337 -11.32 23.96 4.40
C PHE A 337 -12.54 23.08 4.78
N ILE A 338 -12.53 22.49 5.99
CA ILE A 338 -13.67 21.76 6.56
C ILE A 338 -14.80 22.71 7.02
N ALA A 339 -14.50 23.91 7.54
CA ALA A 339 -15.52 24.85 8.01
C ALA A 339 -16.28 25.53 6.87
N ALA A 340 -15.61 25.76 5.72
CA ALA A 340 -16.24 26.34 4.54
C ALA A 340 -17.27 25.39 3.89
N MET A 341 -17.02 24.08 3.88
CA MET A 341 -18.02 23.10 3.40
C MET A 341 -19.17 22.89 4.39
N ALA A 342 -18.93 22.99 5.70
CA ALA A 342 -20.00 22.94 6.70
C ALA A 342 -20.97 24.13 6.59
N GLY A 343 -20.48 25.31 6.17
CA GLY A 343 -21.32 26.49 5.90
C GLY A 343 -22.14 26.40 4.62
N LEU A 344 -21.66 25.69 3.59
CA LEU A 344 -22.36 25.50 2.32
C LEU A 344 -23.52 24.49 2.40
N GLY A 345 -23.48 23.57 3.38
CA GLY A 345 -24.60 22.64 3.65
C GLY A 345 -25.73 23.23 4.49
N ALA A 346 -25.53 24.40 5.10
CA ALA A 346 -26.49 25.03 6.01
C ALA A 346 -27.30 26.18 5.37
N ALA A 347 -27.03 26.55 4.11
CA ALA A 347 -27.91 27.42 3.35
C ALA A 347 -29.17 26.65 2.96
N SER A 348 -30.20 26.71 3.81
CA SER A 348 -31.54 26.23 3.51
C SER A 348 -31.97 26.74 2.13
N HIS A 349 -32.33 25.83 1.24
CA HIS A 349 -32.90 26.15 -0.06
C HIS A 349 -34.13 27.04 0.17
N ALA A 350 -34.03 28.33 -0.17
CA ALA A 350 -35.20 29.19 -0.26
C ALA A 350 -36.18 28.54 -1.24
N ALA A 351 -37.43 28.35 -0.79
CA ALA A 351 -38.47 27.70 -1.58
C ALA A 351 -38.63 28.38 -2.94
N ALA A 352 -38.63 27.58 -4.01
CA ALA A 352 -38.91 28.06 -5.35
C ALA A 352 -40.32 28.69 -5.42
N PRO A 353 -40.51 29.82 -6.13
CA PRO A 353 -41.82 30.45 -6.26
C PRO A 353 -42.80 29.53 -7.00
N ALA A 354 -44.03 29.44 -6.49
CA ALA A 354 -45.10 28.63 -7.04
C ALA A 354 -45.47 29.08 -8.47
N TRP A 355 -45.44 28.14 -9.41
CA TRP A 355 -45.86 28.37 -10.79
C TRP A 355 -47.40 28.32 -10.87
N THR A 356 -48.04 29.42 -11.28
CA THR A 356 -49.48 29.46 -11.60
C THR A 356 -49.66 29.38 -13.12
N PRO A 357 -50.20 28.28 -13.68
CA PRO A 357 -50.48 28.21 -15.11
C PRO A 357 -51.70 29.06 -15.49
N SER A 358 -51.60 29.75 -16.62
CA SER A 358 -52.69 30.37 -17.38
C SER A 358 -53.22 29.42 -18.44
#